data_AF-A0AAV6C7Y2-F1
#
_entry.id   AF-A0AAV6C7Y2-F1
#
_cell.length_a   1.000
_cell.length_b   1.000
_cell.length_c   1.000
_cell.angle_alpha   90.00
_cell.angle_beta   90.00
_cell.angle_gamma   90.00
#
_symmetry.space_group_name_H-M   'P 1'
#
loop_
_entity.id
_entity.type
_entity.pdbx_description
1 polymer ?
#
loop_
_entity_poly.entity_id
_entity_poly.type
_entity_poly.pdbx_seq_one_letter_code
_entity_poly.pdbx_strand_id
1 'polypeptide(L)'
;MKRSAGVTAAAIVLMAGSAFALLFTALGLIGITWVSTAGPQANFPRQMLILVILIYALFLCVEAFGIFTGFGLLRLKNWARITTIVFAVFIILQSLMSTLLFFVIPLPAEPHVPPHLNLVLLAVMTGCGLFFLGIGVWWLVLFTRR
;
A
#
# COMPACT_ATOMS: atom_id res chain seq x y z
N MET A 1 15.99 13.96 -16.47
CA MET A 1 14.93 13.15 -17.13
C MET A 1 14.29 13.97 -18.25
N LYS A 2 13.88 13.36 -19.36
CA LYS A 2 13.03 14.05 -20.36
C LYS A 2 11.56 13.96 -19.92
N ARG A 3 10.79 15.02 -20.15
CA ARG A 3 9.35 15.03 -19.88
C ARG A 3 8.68 14.05 -20.87
N SER A 4 8.04 13.01 -20.36
CA SER A 4 7.24 12.08 -21.14
C SER A 4 5.87 11.90 -20.47
N ALA A 5 4.85 11.58 -21.26
CA ALA A 5 3.51 11.32 -20.74
C ALA A 5 3.52 10.22 -19.65
N GLY A 6 4.41 9.21 -19.80
CA GLY A 6 4.59 8.14 -18.81
C GLY A 6 5.08 8.65 -17.44
N VAL A 7 6.02 9.61 -17.40
CA VAL A 7 6.49 10.18 -16.13
C VAL A 7 5.39 10.96 -15.44
N THR A 8 4.60 11.73 -16.20
CA THR A 8 3.45 12.46 -15.65
C THR A 8 2.39 11.50 -15.13
N ALA A 9 2.07 10.44 -15.88
CA ALA A 9 1.13 9.41 -15.45
C ALA A 9 1.61 8.70 -14.17
N ALA A 10 2.89 8.32 -14.10
CA ALA A 10 3.47 7.73 -12.90
C ALA A 10 3.41 8.66 -11.69
N ALA A 11 3.66 9.96 -11.87
CA ALA A 11 3.52 10.95 -10.80
C ALA A 11 2.07 11.05 -10.31
N ILE A 12 1.09 11.08 -11.22
CA ILE A 12 -0.34 11.12 -10.87
C ILE A 12 -0.74 9.85 -10.11
N VAL A 13 -0.35 8.66 -10.60
CA VAL A 13 -0.65 7.38 -9.95
C VAL A 13 -0.02 7.31 -8.57
N LEU A 14 1.24 7.74 -8.41
CA LEU A 14 1.90 7.78 -7.11
C LEU A 14 1.21 8.75 -6.15
N MET A 15 0.86 9.96 -6.60
CA MET A 15 0.17 10.95 -5.75
C MET A 15 -1.23 10.49 -5.36
N ALA A 16 -2.01 9.95 -6.30
CA ALA A 16 -3.34 9.44 -6.05
C ALA A 16 -3.31 8.23 -5.10
N GLY A 17 -2.40 7.28 -5.35
CA GLY A 17 -2.20 6.12 -4.48
C GLY A 17 -1.80 6.52 -3.08
N SER A 18 -0.84 7.44 -2.95
CA SER A 18 -0.37 7.92 -1.64
C SER A 18 -1.45 8.71 -0.90
N ALA A 19 -2.22 9.56 -1.59
CA ALA A 19 -3.32 10.31 -0.98
C ALA A 19 -4.43 9.38 -0.47
N PHE A 20 -4.77 8.36 -1.26
CA PHE A 20 -5.73 7.34 -0.85
C PHE A 20 -5.22 6.53 0.35
N ALA A 21 -3.99 6.05 0.30
CA ALA A 21 -3.37 5.31 1.40
C ALA A 21 -3.23 6.16 2.68
N LEU A 22 -2.92 7.45 2.55
CA LEU A 22 -2.88 8.39 3.67
C LEU A 22 -4.25 8.52 4.33
N LEU A 23 -5.32 8.66 3.55
CA LEU A 23 -6.69 8.71 4.06
C LEU A 23 -7.03 7.43 4.84
N PHE A 24 -6.79 6.26 4.25
CA PHE A 24 -7.09 4.98 4.92
C PHE A 24 -6.25 4.75 6.18
N THR A 25 -4.98 5.15 6.15
CA THR A 25 -4.09 5.06 7.32
C THR A 25 -4.56 6.00 8.43
N ALA A 26 -4.96 7.23 8.09
CA ALA A 26 -5.50 8.18 9.06
C ALA A 26 -6.81 7.69 9.68
N LEU A 27 -7.74 7.17 8.86
CA LEU A 27 -8.98 6.58 9.33
C LEU A 27 -8.73 5.35 10.22
N GLY A 28 -7.78 4.49 9.84
CA GLY A 28 -7.39 3.33 10.64
C GLY A 28 -6.81 3.71 12.00
N LEU A 29 -5.97 4.76 12.06
CA LEU A 29 -5.42 5.28 13.30
C LEU A 29 -6.51 5.86 14.21
N ILE A 30 -7.47 6.60 13.65
CA ILE A 30 -8.64 7.10 14.39
C ILE A 30 -9.48 5.91 14.89
N GLY A 31 -9.73 4.91 14.04
CA GLY A 31 -10.48 3.71 14.42
C GLY A 31 -9.85 2.96 15.58
N ILE A 32 -8.52 2.75 15.54
CA ILE A 32 -7.79 2.09 16.62
C ILE A 32 -7.86 2.87 17.93
N THR A 33 -7.70 4.19 17.90
CA THR A 33 -7.76 5.02 19.11
C THR A 33 -9.17 5.10 19.70
N TRP A 34 -10.20 5.03 18.84
CA TRP A 34 -11.60 5.00 19.26
C TRP A 34 -12.01 3.64 19.83
N VAL A 35 -11.68 2.52 19.16
CA VAL A 35 -11.98 1.16 19.62
C VAL A 35 -11.25 0.83 20.93
N SER A 36 -10.01 1.30 21.09
CA SER A 36 -9.22 1.07 22.30
C SER A 36 -9.67 1.87 23.52
N THR A 37 -10.51 2.90 23.34
CA THR A 37 -11.00 3.74 24.44
C THR A 37 -12.50 3.60 24.72
N ALA A 38 -13.30 3.20 23.72
CA ALA A 38 -14.77 3.19 23.80
C ALA A 38 -15.44 1.84 23.47
N GLY A 39 -14.69 0.81 23.04
CA GLY A 39 -15.23 -0.47 22.59
C GLY A 39 -15.21 -1.59 23.65
N PRO A 40 -16.03 -2.65 23.49
CA PRO A 40 -15.97 -3.88 24.33
C PRO A 40 -14.61 -4.62 24.29
N GLN A 41 -13.76 -4.28 23.32
CA GLN A 41 -12.41 -4.82 23.14
C GLN A 41 -11.30 -3.89 23.65
N ALA A 42 -11.57 -2.98 24.59
CA ALA A 42 -10.60 -2.06 25.18
C ALA A 42 -9.44 -2.72 25.97
N ASN A 43 -9.29 -4.05 25.89
CA ASN A 43 -8.29 -4.84 26.62
C ASN A 43 -6.95 -5.00 25.87
N PHE A 44 -6.67 -4.17 24.85
CA PHE A 44 -5.36 -4.21 24.18
C PHE A 44 -4.24 -3.87 25.18
N PRO A 45 -3.21 -4.73 25.33
CA PRO A 45 -2.05 -4.41 26.15
C PRO A 45 -1.46 -3.07 25.72
N ARG A 46 -1.22 -2.15 26.66
CA ARG A 46 -0.77 -0.78 26.37
C ARG A 46 0.48 -0.73 25.47
N GLN A 47 1.38 -1.69 25.63
CA GLN A 47 2.59 -1.84 24.82
C GLN A 47 2.28 -2.13 23.34
N MET A 48 1.31 -3.02 23.09
CA MET A 48 0.86 -3.36 21.74
C MET A 48 0.19 -2.16 21.06
N LEU A 49 -0.62 -1.40 21.81
CA LEU A 49 -1.26 -0.18 21.30
C LEU A 49 -0.23 0.88 20.90
N ILE A 50 0.80 1.11 21.72
CA ILE A 50 1.89 2.02 21.38
C ILE A 50 2.60 1.58 20.10
N LEU A 51 2.94 0.29 19.99
CA LEU A 51 3.59 -0.26 18.80
C LEU A 51 2.75 -0.03 17.53
N VAL A 52 1.44 -0.32 17.61
CA VAL A 52 0.53 -0.11 16.48
C VAL A 52 0.45 1.38 16.10
N ILE A 53 0.32 2.29 17.06
CA ILE A 53 0.32 3.74 16.79
C ILE A 53 1.62 4.17 16.10
N LEU A 54 2.79 3.69 16.56
CA LEU A 54 4.08 4.00 15.94
C LEU A 54 4.15 3.49 14.49
N ILE A 55 3.64 2.30 14.22
CA ILE A 55 3.56 1.74 12.87
C ILE A 55 2.67 2.61 11.97
N TYR A 56 1.49 3.00 12.43
CA TYR A 56 0.59 3.88 11.68
C TYR A 56 1.21 5.28 11.44
N ALA A 57 1.90 5.83 12.45
CA ALA A 57 2.59 7.11 12.31
C ALA A 57 3.73 7.02 11.27
N LEU A 58 4.49 5.93 11.27
CA LEU A 58 5.50 5.68 10.25
C LEU A 58 4.88 5.59 8.85
N PHE A 59 3.76 4.87 8.71
CA PHE A 59 3.06 4.80 7.42
C PHE A 59 2.59 6.18 6.96
N LEU A 60 2.01 7.00 7.83
CA LEU A 60 1.62 8.38 7.47
C LEU A 60 2.80 9.20 6.92
N CYS A 61 3.98 9.07 7.53
CA CYS A 61 5.19 9.73 7.05
C CYS A 61 5.60 9.22 5.66
N VAL A 62 5.54 7.90 5.43
CA VAL A 62 5.87 7.29 4.14
C VAL A 62 4.88 7.72 3.05
N GLU A 63 3.58 7.76 3.35
CA GLU A 63 2.56 8.18 2.39
C GLU A 63 2.70 9.68 2.04
N ALA A 64 2.92 10.54 3.04
CA ALA A 64 3.20 11.96 2.79
C ALA A 64 4.46 12.15 1.92
N PHE A 65 5.48 11.32 2.15
CA PHE A 65 6.69 11.30 1.36
C PHE A 65 6.47 10.78 -0.07
N GLY A 66 5.52 9.86 -0.27
CA GLY A 66 5.05 9.43 -1.59
C GLY A 66 4.47 10.59 -2.40
N ILE A 67 3.64 11.44 -1.78
CA ILE A 67 3.11 12.66 -2.42
C ILE A 67 4.26 13.62 -2.77
N PHE A 68 5.20 13.84 -1.85
CA PHE A 68 6.38 14.68 -2.10
C PHE A 68 7.23 14.18 -3.27
N THR A 69 7.37 12.85 -3.37
CA THR A 69 8.06 12.19 -4.49
C THR A 69 7.34 12.42 -5.82
N GLY A 70 6.01 12.37 -5.82
CA GLY A 70 5.19 12.74 -6.98
C GLY A 70 5.45 14.17 -7.49
N PHE A 71 5.51 15.15 -6.57
CA PHE A 71 5.92 16.52 -6.94
C PHE A 71 7.35 16.58 -7.48
N GLY A 72 8.27 15.81 -6.90
CA GLY A 72 9.64 15.69 -7.38
C GLY A 72 9.74 15.13 -8.80
N LEU A 73 8.88 14.15 -9.15
CA LEU A 73 8.76 13.58 -10.50
C LEU A 73 8.25 14.63 -11.51
N LEU A 74 7.23 15.41 -11.15
CA LEU A 74 6.71 16.50 -12.00
C LEU A 74 7.76 17.59 -12.26
N ARG A 75 8.65 17.79 -11.30
CA ARG A 75 9.83 18.68 -11.40
C ARG A 75 11.07 18.01 -12.01
N LEU A 76 10.94 16.77 -12.51
CA LEU A 76 12.01 15.99 -13.16
C LEU A 76 13.30 15.84 -12.32
N LYS A 77 13.17 15.81 -10.98
CA LYS A 77 14.31 15.68 -10.08
C LYS A 77 14.84 14.24 -10.09
N ASN A 78 16.16 14.08 -10.20
CA ASN A 78 16.80 12.76 -10.21
C ASN A 78 16.57 11.97 -8.91
N TRP A 79 16.50 12.63 -7.76
CA TRP A 79 16.20 11.94 -6.50
C TRP A 79 14.80 11.32 -6.49
N ALA A 80 13.80 11.99 -7.07
CA ALA A 80 12.44 11.44 -7.17
C ALA A 80 12.38 10.18 -8.03
N ARG A 81 13.23 10.12 -9.08
CA ARG A 81 13.39 8.90 -9.88
C ARG A 81 13.90 7.73 -9.04
N ILE A 82 14.97 7.95 -8.27
CA ILE A 82 15.56 6.91 -7.42
C ILE A 82 14.53 6.43 -6.40
N THR A 83 13.86 7.34 -5.71
CA THR A 83 12.81 7.01 -4.75
C THR A 83 11.68 6.20 -5.39
N THR A 84 11.25 6.54 -6.60
CA THR A 84 10.19 5.81 -7.30
C THR A 84 10.62 4.40 -7.68
N ILE A 85 11.90 4.18 -8.02
CA ILE A 85 12.44 2.84 -8.25
C ILE A 85 12.44 2.03 -6.96
N VAL A 86 12.83 2.64 -5.83
CA VAL A 86 12.77 1.98 -4.51
C VAL A 86 11.33 1.58 -4.17
N PHE A 87 10.36 2.48 -4.37
CA PHE A 87 8.94 2.15 -4.19
C PHE A 87 8.47 1.05 -5.14
N ALA A 88 8.88 1.07 -6.40
CA ALA A 88 8.53 0.03 -7.36
C ALA A 88 8.99 -1.36 -6.90
N VAL A 89 10.24 -1.48 -6.41
CA VAL A 89 10.76 -2.74 -5.86
C VAL A 89 9.97 -3.17 -4.62
N PHE A 90 9.68 -2.24 -3.72
CA PHE A 90 8.93 -2.53 -2.51
C PHE A 90 7.51 -3.03 -2.81
N ILE A 91 6.82 -2.37 -3.75
CA ILE A 91 5.49 -2.78 -4.23
C ILE A 91 5.54 -4.17 -4.84
N ILE A 92 6.53 -4.49 -5.67
CA ILE A 92 6.68 -5.82 -6.27
C ILE A 92 6.85 -6.88 -5.19
N LEU A 93 7.79 -6.68 -4.27
CA LEU A 93 8.07 -7.64 -3.19
C LEU A 93 6.84 -7.84 -2.30
N GLN A 94 6.20 -6.76 -1.88
CA GLN A 94 5.01 -6.83 -1.04
C GLN A 94 3.85 -7.51 -1.75
N SER A 95 3.63 -7.22 -3.03
CA SER A 95 2.57 -7.84 -3.84
C SER A 95 2.81 -9.33 -4.05
N LEU A 96 4.05 -9.72 -4.30
CA LEU A 96 4.42 -11.13 -4.46
C LEU A 96 4.23 -11.89 -3.14
N MET A 97 4.75 -11.34 -2.04
CA MET A 97 4.65 -11.96 -0.72
C MET A 97 3.20 -12.08 -0.26
N SER A 98 2.40 -11.01 -0.39
CA SER A 98 0.98 -11.04 0.02
C SER A 98 0.19 -12.05 -0.80
N THR A 99 0.38 -12.05 -2.13
CA THR A 99 -0.29 -13.01 -3.03
C THR A 99 0.09 -14.45 -2.70
N LEU A 100 1.39 -14.73 -2.47
CA LEU A 100 1.86 -16.06 -2.07
C LEU A 100 1.29 -16.50 -0.73
N LEU A 101 1.24 -15.60 0.26
CA LEU A 101 0.67 -15.91 1.58
C LEU A 101 -0.81 -16.31 1.48
N PHE A 102 -1.59 -15.72 0.57
CA PHE A 102 -2.99 -16.12 0.35
C PHE A 102 -3.14 -17.54 -0.22
N PHE A 103 -2.14 -18.06 -0.93
CA PHE A 103 -2.16 -19.45 -1.40
C PHE A 103 -1.67 -20.45 -0.36
N VAL A 104 -0.85 -20.01 0.60
CA VAL A 104 -0.27 -20.88 1.63
C VAL A 104 -1.13 -20.94 2.90
N ILE A 105 -1.75 -19.82 3.28
CA ILE A 105 -2.58 -19.73 4.48
C ILE A 105 -4.04 -20.01 4.08
N PRO A 106 -4.60 -21.18 4.44
CA PRO A 106 -6.00 -21.47 4.15
C PRO A 106 -6.88 -20.47 4.90
N LEU A 107 -7.80 -19.83 4.17
CA LEU A 107 -8.84 -19.02 4.79
C LEU A 107 -9.69 -19.92 5.70
N PRO A 108 -9.95 -19.52 6.96
CA PRO A 108 -10.82 -20.29 7.85
C PRO A 108 -12.18 -20.51 7.20
N ALA A 109 -12.62 -21.77 7.13
CA ALA A 109 -13.96 -22.09 6.63
C ALA A 109 -14.98 -21.73 7.71
N GLU A 110 -15.54 -20.52 7.61
CA GLU A 110 -16.62 -20.06 8.47
C GLU A 110 -17.95 -20.73 8.06
N PRO A 111 -18.68 -21.40 8.96
CA PRO A 111 -19.90 -22.15 8.64
C PRO A 111 -20.99 -21.33 7.95
N HIS A 112 -20.97 -20.00 8.14
CA HIS A 112 -21.97 -19.07 7.64
C HIS A 112 -21.57 -18.40 6.32
N VAL A 113 -20.37 -18.67 5.80
CA VAL A 113 -19.87 -18.06 4.56
C VAL A 113 -20.07 -19.03 3.39
N PRO A 114 -20.92 -18.69 2.41
CA PRO A 114 -21.08 -19.48 1.21
C PRO A 114 -19.73 -19.78 0.52
N PRO A 115 -19.47 -21.02 0.04
CA PRO A 115 -18.19 -21.39 -0.57
C PRO A 115 -17.77 -20.51 -1.76
N HIS A 116 -18.74 -19.97 -2.50
CA HIS A 116 -18.45 -19.07 -3.63
C HIS A 116 -17.81 -17.75 -3.18
N LEU A 117 -18.10 -17.26 -1.97
CA LEU A 117 -17.50 -16.03 -1.46
C LEU A 117 -16.01 -16.20 -1.16
N ASN A 118 -15.57 -17.39 -0.74
CA ASN A 118 -14.13 -17.68 -0.54
C ASN A 118 -13.37 -17.64 -1.87
N LEU A 119 -13.96 -18.17 -2.94
CA LEU A 119 -13.38 -18.09 -4.28
C LEU A 119 -13.34 -16.65 -4.79
N VAL A 120 -14.40 -15.87 -4.53
CA VAL A 120 -14.44 -14.44 -4.88
C VAL A 120 -13.37 -13.66 -4.10
N LEU A 121 -13.23 -13.89 -2.80
CA LEU A 121 -12.19 -13.27 -1.96
C LEU A 121 -10.79 -13.58 -2.49
N LEU A 122 -10.51 -14.85 -2.80
CA LEU A 122 -9.23 -15.26 -3.36
C LEU A 122 -8.99 -14.59 -4.72
N ALA A 123 -9.98 -14.60 -5.61
CA ALA A 123 -9.88 -13.95 -6.91
C ALA A 123 -9.62 -12.43 -6.81
N VAL A 124 -10.31 -11.75 -5.88
CA VAL A 124 -10.12 -10.32 -5.62
C VAL A 124 -8.72 -10.04 -5.06
N MET A 125 -8.28 -10.81 -4.05
CA MET A 125 -6.96 -10.65 -3.43
C MET A 125 -5.83 -10.88 -4.43
N THR A 126 -5.90 -11.97 -5.21
CA THR A 126 -4.94 -12.26 -6.28
C THR A 126 -4.98 -11.19 -7.37
N GLY A 127 -6.17 -10.74 -7.78
CA GLY A 127 -6.33 -9.67 -8.77
C GLY A 127 -5.69 -8.36 -8.31
N CYS A 128 -5.93 -7.96 -7.07
CA CYS A 128 -5.27 -6.80 -6.45
C CYS A 128 -3.75 -6.96 -6.41
N GLY A 129 -3.24 -8.12 -5.99
CA GLY A 129 -1.81 -8.41 -5.97
C GLY A 129 -1.16 -8.29 -7.34
N LEU A 130 -1.76 -8.88 -8.38
CA LEU A 130 -1.29 -8.77 -9.76
C LEU A 130 -1.34 -7.34 -10.29
N PHE A 131 -2.38 -6.58 -9.94
CA PHE A 131 -2.50 -5.18 -10.31
C PHE A 131 -1.35 -4.33 -9.75
N PHE A 132 -1.06 -4.46 -8.45
CA PHE A 132 0.06 -3.75 -7.83
C PHE A 132 1.42 -4.19 -8.36
N LEU A 133 1.58 -5.49 -8.63
CA LEU A 133 2.79 -6.02 -9.29
C LEU A 133 2.97 -5.36 -10.67
N GLY A 134 1.91 -5.24 -11.45
CA GLY A 134 1.91 -4.55 -12.74
C GLY A 134 2.38 -3.09 -12.65
N ILE A 135 1.89 -2.35 -11.65
CA ILE A 135 2.32 -0.96 -11.38
C ILE A 135 3.82 -0.92 -11.06
N GLY A 136 4.28 -1.80 -10.15
CA GLY A 136 5.68 -1.85 -9.77
C GLY A 136 6.58 -2.16 -10.96
N VAL A 137 6.24 -3.16 -11.78
CA VAL A 137 7.00 -3.50 -13.00
C VAL A 137 6.99 -2.34 -13.99
N TRP A 138 5.84 -1.68 -14.20
CA TRP A 138 5.72 -0.54 -15.09
C TRP A 138 6.63 0.61 -14.67
N TRP A 139 6.65 0.98 -13.39
CA TRP A 139 7.54 2.01 -12.87
C TRP A 139 9.01 1.64 -13.00
N LEU A 140 9.36 0.39 -12.69
CA LEU A 140 10.73 -0.10 -12.79
C LEU A 140 11.22 0.01 -14.24
N VAL A 141 10.43 -0.45 -15.21
CA VAL A 141 10.75 -0.32 -16.64
C VAL A 141 10.86 1.15 -17.07
N LEU A 142 9.89 1.98 -16.72
CA LEU A 142 9.83 3.39 -17.10
C LEU A 142 11.04 4.18 -16.59
N PHE A 143 11.47 3.93 -15.36
CA PHE A 143 12.54 4.68 -14.72
C PHE A 143 13.92 4.04 -14.86
N THR A 144 14.04 2.81 -15.37
CA THR A 144 15.34 2.20 -15.69
C THR A 144 15.71 2.31 -17.17
N ARG A 145 14.72 2.34 -18.08
CA ARG A 145 14.98 2.61 -19.51
C ARG A 145 15.38 4.09 -19.69
N ARG A 146 16.46 4.32 -20.46
CA ARG A 146 17.05 5.64 -20.70
C ARG A 146 16.25 6.47 -21.67
#